data_AF-A0A9P7FYU2-F1
#
_entry.id   AF-A0A9P7FYU2-F1
#
_cell.length_a   1.000
_cell.length_b   1.000
_cell.length_c   1.000
_cell.angle_alpha   90.00
_cell.angle_beta   90.00
_cell.angle_gamma   90.00
#
_symmetry.space_group_name_H-M   'P 1'
#
loop_
_entity.id
_entity.type
_entity.pdbx_description
1 polymer ?
#
loop_
_entity_poly.entity_id
_entity_poly.type
_entity_poly.pdbx_seq_one_letter_code
_entity_poly.pdbx_strand_id
1 'polypeptide(L)'
;MQQEQRHEDPLMPKLSELTARPTAVPIDWFEPTYWNTYLTVCEQADYIANRAHVALPLEQFCKTWEQCAAWKNLPKKEFMEKYGNDVLKQYQMPTQEELDQLDHWKDDNNKSSEDESTEDKNE
;
A
#
# COMPACT_ATOMS: atom_id res chain seq x y z
N MET A 1 -32.61 -43.05 21.93
CA MET A 1 -31.25 -42.61 22.35
C MET A 1 -31.04 -41.23 21.76
N GLN A 2 -31.04 -40.18 22.59
CA GLN A 2 -30.75 -38.82 22.12
C GLN A 2 -29.25 -38.59 22.27
N GLN A 3 -28.56 -38.26 21.18
CA GLN A 3 -27.16 -37.85 21.23
C GLN A 3 -27.11 -36.39 21.68
N GLU A 4 -26.53 -36.16 22.84
CA GLU A 4 -26.25 -34.82 23.35
C GLU A 4 -25.07 -34.25 22.54
N GLN A 5 -25.36 -33.32 21.61
CA GLN A 5 -24.32 -32.56 20.93
C GLN A 5 -23.72 -31.59 21.94
N ARG A 6 -22.49 -31.87 22.38
CA ARG A 6 -21.72 -30.96 23.22
C ARG A 6 -21.46 -29.68 22.42
N HIS A 7 -21.90 -28.55 22.95
CA HIS A 7 -21.46 -27.25 22.46
C HIS A 7 -19.99 -27.10 22.90
N GLU A 8 -19.07 -27.24 21.96
CA GLU A 8 -17.68 -26.87 22.19
C GLU A 8 -17.53 -25.38 21.89
N ASP A 9 -17.10 -24.60 22.88
CA ASP A 9 -16.77 -23.21 22.65
C ASP A 9 -15.63 -23.13 21.61
N PRO A 10 -15.78 -22.33 20.54
CA PRO A 10 -14.74 -22.21 19.55
C PRO A 10 -13.48 -21.64 20.21
N LEU A 11 -12.34 -22.27 19.93
CA LEU A 11 -11.04 -21.77 20.38
C LEU A 11 -10.88 -20.31 19.91
N MET A 12 -10.40 -19.46 20.81
CA MET A 12 -10.08 -18.08 20.46
C MET A 12 -9.15 -18.05 19.24
N PRO A 13 -9.41 -17.19 18.26
CA PRO A 13 -8.55 -17.07 17.09
C PRO A 13 -7.15 -16.64 17.54
N LYS A 14 -6.13 -17.29 16.99
CA LYS A 14 -4.75 -16.90 17.23
C LYS A 14 -4.52 -15.51 16.64
N LEU A 15 -3.85 -14.65 17.39
CA LEU A 15 -3.44 -13.34 16.89
C LEU A 15 -2.47 -13.53 15.72
N SER A 16 -2.66 -12.75 14.65
CA SER A 16 -1.75 -12.75 13.51
C SER A 16 -0.41 -12.12 13.89
N GLU A 17 0.69 -12.72 13.47
CA GLU A 17 2.04 -12.15 13.59
C GLU A 17 2.26 -11.00 12.58
N LEU A 18 1.39 -10.86 11.58
CA LEU A 18 1.44 -9.79 10.59
C LEU A 18 0.87 -8.50 11.19
N THR A 19 1.75 -7.70 11.80
CA THR A 19 1.39 -6.40 12.40
C THR A 19 1.70 -5.21 11.49
N ALA A 20 2.49 -5.41 10.44
CA ALA A 20 2.94 -4.36 9.53
C ALA A 20 2.28 -4.47 8.15
N ARG A 21 2.02 -3.32 7.54
CA ARG A 21 1.51 -3.21 6.17
C ARG A 21 2.62 -3.60 5.18
N PRO A 22 2.32 -4.37 4.12
CA PRO A 22 3.34 -4.74 3.14
C PRO A 22 3.79 -3.50 2.35
N THR A 23 5.10 -3.27 2.24
CA THR A 23 5.68 -2.09 1.58
C THR A 23 6.11 -2.34 0.14
N ALA A 24 6.42 -3.59 -0.21
CA ALA A 24 6.90 -3.99 -1.53
C ALA A 24 5.79 -4.67 -2.34
N VAL A 25 4.64 -4.01 -2.47
CA VAL A 25 3.49 -4.50 -3.23
C VAL A 25 3.16 -3.60 -4.42
N PRO A 26 2.62 -4.17 -5.52
CA PRO A 26 1.98 -3.40 -6.57
C PRO A 26 0.82 -2.55 -6.05
N ILE A 27 0.48 -1.47 -6.75
CA ILE A 27 -0.61 -0.56 -6.35
C ILE A 27 -1.97 -1.26 -6.37
N ASP A 28 -2.17 -2.20 -7.29
CA ASP A 28 -3.37 -3.03 -7.40
C ASP A 28 -3.52 -4.09 -6.29
N TRP A 29 -2.62 -4.08 -5.30
CA TRP A 29 -2.89 -4.72 -4.01
C TRP A 29 -4.02 -4.00 -3.25
N PHE A 30 -4.18 -2.69 -3.46
CA PHE A 30 -5.24 -1.89 -2.89
C PHE A 30 -6.42 -1.80 -3.86
N GLU A 31 -7.63 -1.89 -3.33
CA GLU A 31 -8.82 -1.50 -4.08
C GLU A 31 -8.75 0.02 -4.41
N PRO A 32 -9.13 0.46 -5.63
CA PRO A 32 -9.07 1.87 -6.00
C PRO A 32 -9.83 2.78 -5.01
N THR A 33 -11.00 2.34 -4.54
CA THR A 33 -11.77 3.08 -3.54
C THR A 33 -11.02 3.19 -2.21
N TYR A 34 -10.32 2.13 -1.80
CA TYR A 34 -9.53 2.16 -0.58
C TYR A 34 -8.36 3.15 -0.70
N TRP A 35 -7.60 3.05 -1.79
CA TRP A 35 -6.50 3.95 -2.09
C TRP A 35 -6.94 5.42 -2.09
N ASN A 36 -8.00 5.73 -2.86
CA ASN A 36 -8.44 7.11 -3.08
C ASN A 36 -9.09 7.74 -1.85
N THR A 37 -9.63 6.94 -0.92
CA THR A 37 -10.43 7.47 0.21
C THR A 37 -9.71 7.37 1.54
N TYR A 38 -8.95 6.31 1.79
CA TYR A 38 -8.44 5.99 3.12
C TYR A 38 -6.93 6.14 3.25
N LEU A 39 -6.17 6.00 2.16
CA LEU A 39 -4.73 6.25 2.21
C LEU A 39 -4.47 7.76 2.19
N THR A 40 -3.67 8.21 3.15
CA THR A 40 -3.16 9.57 3.18
C THR A 40 -2.10 9.77 2.10
N VAL A 41 -1.86 11.03 1.69
CA VAL A 41 -0.78 11.38 0.74
C VAL A 41 0.58 10.83 1.18
N CYS A 42 0.87 10.86 2.48
CA CYS A 42 2.11 10.32 3.03
C CYS A 42 2.25 8.81 2.76
N GLU A 43 1.19 8.06 3.01
CA GLU A 43 1.19 6.61 2.77
C GLU A 43 1.25 6.28 1.28
N GLN A 44 0.54 7.05 0.44
CA GLN A 44 0.59 6.90 -1.01
C GLN A 44 2.01 7.18 -1.55
N ALA A 45 2.69 8.21 -1.02
CA ALA A 45 4.06 8.55 -1.39
C ALA A 45 5.04 7.40 -1.14
N ASP A 46 4.90 6.69 -0.02
CA ASP A 46 5.76 5.54 0.31
C ASP A 46 5.67 4.42 -0.75
N TYR A 47 4.48 4.20 -1.31
CA TYR A 47 4.27 3.20 -2.38
C TYR A 47 4.77 3.68 -3.75
N ILE A 48 4.65 4.97 -4.04
CA ILE A 48 5.04 5.53 -5.34
C ILE A 48 6.55 5.69 -5.46
N ALA A 49 7.24 6.01 -4.35
CA ALA A 49 8.69 6.16 -4.31
C ALA A 49 9.44 4.94 -4.88
N ASN A 50 8.88 3.74 -4.70
CA ASN A 50 9.44 2.48 -5.20
C ASN A 50 9.04 2.13 -6.64
N ARG A 51 8.60 3.13 -7.43
CA ARG A 51 8.01 3.01 -8.77
C ARG A 51 6.65 2.32 -8.73
N ALA A 52 5.62 3.15 -8.71
CA ALA A 52 4.23 2.80 -9.01
C ALA A 52 4.15 1.80 -10.17
N HIS A 53 3.69 0.60 -9.88
CA HIS A 53 3.39 -0.40 -10.91
C HIS A 53 2.19 -1.22 -10.49
N VAL A 54 1.56 -1.82 -11.48
CA VAL A 54 0.46 -2.75 -11.32
C VAL A 54 0.87 -4.13 -11.81
N ALA A 55 0.28 -5.17 -11.21
CA ALA A 55 0.56 -6.56 -11.55
C ALA A 55 -0.59 -7.23 -12.33
N LEU A 56 -1.82 -6.72 -12.17
CA LEU A 56 -3.01 -7.26 -12.80
C LEU A 56 -3.62 -6.24 -13.77
N PRO A 57 -4.10 -6.69 -14.94
CA PRO A 57 -4.87 -5.86 -15.84
C PRO A 57 -6.33 -5.75 -15.33
N LEU A 58 -7.13 -4.95 -16.04
CA LEU A 58 -8.58 -4.90 -15.79
C LEU A 58 -9.23 -6.29 -15.89
N GLU A 59 -10.28 -6.50 -15.09
CA GLU A 59 -11.00 -7.78 -14.99
C GLU A 59 -11.43 -8.35 -16.35
N GLN A 60 -11.77 -7.48 -17.32
CA GLN A 60 -12.14 -7.89 -18.68
C GLN A 60 -11.06 -8.68 -19.43
N PHE A 61 -9.80 -8.58 -19.01
CA PHE A 61 -8.64 -9.31 -19.56
C PHE A 61 -8.23 -10.53 -18.72
N CYS A 62 -9.04 -10.91 -17.73
CA CYS A 62 -8.78 -12.02 -16.80
C CYS A 62 -9.88 -13.09 -16.82
N LYS A 63 -10.80 -13.05 -17.79
CA LYS A 63 -11.99 -13.93 -17.82
C LYS A 63 -11.69 -15.33 -18.33
N THR A 64 -10.68 -15.49 -19.19
CA THR A 64 -10.26 -16.80 -19.71
C THR A 64 -8.77 -17.01 -19.56
N TRP A 65 -8.35 -18.27 -19.60
CA TRP A 65 -6.93 -18.62 -19.52
C TRP A 65 -6.12 -18.04 -20.68
N GLU A 66 -6.68 -17.99 -21.90
CA GLU A 66 -6.04 -17.41 -23.07
C GLU A 66 -5.76 -15.92 -22.88
N GLN A 67 -6.70 -15.19 -22.28
CA GLN A 67 -6.49 -13.79 -21.94
C GLN A 67 -5.38 -13.64 -20.90
N CYS A 68 -5.41 -14.44 -19.83
CA CYS A 68 -4.34 -14.46 -18.82
C CYS A 68 -2.97 -14.80 -19.44
N ALA A 69 -2.92 -15.77 -20.35
CA ALA A 69 -1.69 -16.17 -21.03
C ALA A 69 -1.10 -15.06 -21.90
N ALA A 70 -1.94 -14.15 -22.43
CA ALA A 70 -1.51 -13.05 -23.28
C ALA A 70 -0.68 -11.99 -22.54
N TRP A 71 -0.92 -11.79 -21.23
CA TRP A 71 -0.24 -10.74 -20.45
C TRP A 71 0.69 -11.26 -19.35
N LYS A 72 0.47 -12.46 -18.79
CA LYS A 72 1.21 -12.95 -17.61
C LYS A 72 2.73 -13.06 -17.79
N ASN A 73 3.19 -13.23 -19.03
CA ASN A 73 4.61 -13.40 -19.37
C ASN A 73 5.21 -12.19 -20.09
N LEU A 74 4.46 -11.09 -20.20
CA LEU A 74 4.98 -9.89 -20.85
C LEU A 74 6.06 -9.23 -19.97
N PRO A 75 7.10 -8.65 -20.59
CA PRO A 75 8.00 -7.76 -19.87
C PRO A 75 7.21 -6.63 -19.19
N LYS A 76 7.61 -6.25 -17.97
CA LYS A 76 6.94 -5.21 -17.16
C LYS A 76 6.60 -3.95 -17.96
N LYS A 77 7.54 -3.46 -18.79
CA LYS A 77 7.33 -2.26 -19.62
C LYS A 77 6.18 -2.45 -20.61
N GLU A 78 6.16 -3.57 -21.33
CA GLU A 78 5.11 -3.86 -22.32
C GLU A 78 3.76 -4.11 -21.65
N PHE A 79 3.76 -4.77 -20.49
CA PHE A 79 2.55 -4.96 -19.69
C PHE A 79 1.96 -3.62 -19.25
N MET A 80 2.79 -2.72 -18.70
CA MET A 80 2.35 -1.40 -18.27
C MET A 80 1.79 -0.58 -19.42
N GLU A 81 2.45 -0.61 -20.59
CA GLU A 81 2.02 0.12 -21.78
C GLU A 81 0.68 -0.38 -22.33
N LYS A 82 0.47 -1.71 -22.38
CA LYS A 82 -0.74 -2.30 -22.95
C LYS A 82 -1.92 -2.40 -22.00
N TYR A 83 -1.67 -2.60 -20.70
CA TYR A 83 -2.73 -2.90 -19.73
C TYR A 83 -2.60 -2.05 -18.46
N GLY A 84 -1.39 -1.90 -17.93
CA GLY A 84 -1.19 -1.33 -16.60
C GLY A 84 -1.59 0.14 -16.49
N ASN A 85 -1.38 0.94 -17.54
CA ASN A 85 -1.73 2.37 -17.53
C ASN A 85 -3.24 2.62 -17.37
N ASP A 86 -4.09 1.74 -17.91
CA ASP A 86 -5.55 1.87 -17.75
C ASP A 86 -6.00 1.49 -16.34
N VAL A 87 -5.29 0.56 -15.70
CA VAL A 87 -5.51 0.24 -14.28
C VAL A 87 -5.07 1.41 -13.41
N LEU A 88 -3.89 1.98 -13.65
CA LEU A 88 -3.36 3.13 -12.88
C LEU A 88 -4.29 4.35 -12.91
N LYS A 89 -5.02 4.60 -14.00
CA LYS A 89 -5.98 5.72 -14.09
C LYS A 89 -7.12 5.66 -13.06
N GLN A 90 -7.36 4.51 -12.44
CA GLN A 90 -8.38 4.38 -11.38
C GLN A 90 -7.90 4.89 -10.02
N TYR A 91 -6.59 5.11 -9.88
CA TYR A 91 -5.96 5.53 -8.64
C TYR A 91 -5.61 7.02 -8.74
N GLN A 92 -6.03 7.78 -7.74
CA GLN A 92 -5.66 9.18 -7.58
C GLN A 92 -4.23 9.21 -7.02
N MET A 93 -3.29 9.53 -7.90
CA MET A 93 -1.90 9.72 -7.51
C MET A 93 -1.72 11.12 -6.91
N PRO A 94 -0.96 11.26 -5.80
CA PRO A 94 -0.54 12.55 -5.29
C PRO A 94 0.12 13.39 -6.38
N THR A 95 -0.18 14.68 -6.35
CA THR A 95 0.49 15.67 -7.17
C THR A 95 1.90 15.96 -6.64
N GLN A 96 2.78 16.49 -7.49
CA GLN A 96 4.12 16.86 -7.06
C GLN A 96 4.10 17.91 -5.94
N GLU A 97 3.17 18.86 -5.99
CA GLU A 97 3.01 19.89 -4.96
C GLU A 97 2.68 19.29 -3.58
N GLU A 98 1.81 18.28 -3.54
CA GLU A 98 1.47 17.58 -2.29
C GLU A 98 2.66 16.78 -1.74
N LEU A 99 3.48 16.20 -2.62
CA LEU A 99 4.71 15.52 -2.24
C LEU A 99 5.77 16.49 -1.71
N ASP A 100 5.93 17.65 -2.35
CA ASP A 100 6.89 18.68 -1.95
C ASP A 100 6.50 19.30 -0.59
N GLN A 101 5.21 19.55 -0.38
CA GLN A 101 4.71 19.98 0.93
C GLN A 101 5.06 18.96 2.00
N LEU A 102 4.79 17.67 1.75
CA LEU A 102 5.08 16.60 2.72
C LEU A 102 6.57 16.55 3.10
N ASP A 103 7.47 16.75 2.13
CA ASP A 103 8.91 16.79 2.37
C ASP A 103 9.30 17.95 3.29
N HIS A 104 8.77 19.16 3.02
CA HIS A 104 9.01 20.34 3.84
C HIS A 104 8.55 20.16 5.31
N TRP A 105 7.37 19.56 5.52
CA TRP A 105 6.85 19.27 6.87
C TRP A 105 7.69 18.23 7.64
N LYS A 106 8.30 17.27 6.95
CA LYS A 106 9.19 16.27 7.56
C LYS A 106 10.50 16.91 8.02
N ASP A 107 11.07 17.79 7.21
CA ASP A 107 12.32 18.50 7.52
C ASP A 107 12.18 19.46 8.71
N ASP A 108 11.06 20.18 8.81
CA ASP A 108 10.83 21.14 9.90
C ASP A 108 10.58 20.44 11.24
N ASN A 109 9.90 19.29 11.25
CA ASN A 109 9.73 18.48 12.47
C ASN A 109 11.06 17.89 12.97
N ASN A 110 11.97 17.51 12.05
CA ASN A 110 13.26 16.93 12.41
C ASN A 110 14.24 17.96 13.00
N LYS A 111 14.03 19.26 12.76
CA LYS A 111 14.84 20.35 13.34
C LYS A 111 14.37 20.82 14.72
N SER A 112 13.23 20.35 15.22
CA SER A 112 12.65 20.83 16.49
C SER A 112 13.09 20.04 17.73
N SER A 113 13.97 19.04 17.60
CA SER A 113 14.41 18.18 18.73
C SER A 113 15.86 18.38 19.18
N GLU A 114 16.54 19.44 18.75
CA GLU A 114 17.87 19.80 19.23
C GLU A 114 17.90 21.21 19.83
N ASP A 115 17.33 21.42 21.02
CA ASP A 115 17.95 22.25 22.05
C ASP A 115 17.21 22.14 23.39
N GLU A 116 17.89 21.59 24.39
CA GLU A 116 18.03 22.13 25.75
C GLU A 116 18.67 21.03 26.61
N SER A 117 19.98 20.83 26.41
CA SER A 117 20.81 20.19 27.43
C SER A 117 21.18 21.26 28.46
N THR A 118 20.59 21.13 29.64
CA THR A 118 20.83 21.98 30.82
C THR A 118 22.31 22.16 31.13
N GLU A 119 22.82 23.38 30.99
CA GLU A 119 24.08 23.82 31.59
C GLU A 119 23.86 24.00 33.09
N ASP A 120 24.40 23.07 33.88
CA ASP A 120 24.61 23.27 35.30
C ASP A 120 26.04 22.87 35.68
N LYS A 121 26.62 23.71 36.54
CA LYS A 121 27.93 23.66 37.21
C LYS A 121 29.12 24.27 36.49
N ASN A 122 29.50 25.46 36.97
CA ASN A 122 30.88 25.67 37.39
C ASN A 122 30.92 26.30 38.79
N GLU A 123 31.80 25.70 39.58
CA GLU A 123 32.15 25.94 40.98
C GLU A 123 33.09 27.14 41.15
#